data_AF-A0A6N9A4J5-F1
#
_entry.id   AF-A0A6N9A4J5-F1
#
_cell.length_a   1.000
_cell.length_b   1.000
_cell.length_c   1.000
_cell.angle_alpha   90.00
_cell.angle_beta   90.00
_cell.angle_gamma   90.00
#
_symmetry.space_group_name_H-M   'P 1'
#
loop_
_entity.id
_entity.type
_entity.pdbx_description
1 polymer ?
#
loop_
_entity_poly.entity_id
_entity_poly.type
_entity_poly.pdbx_seq_one_letter_code
_entity_poly.pdbx_strand_id
1 'polypeptide(L)'
;MKKTLPTILVLLLAAASACVDPLPTDPIDEGPLTPAASGNRPDGVVSQDAANDVARALARALASPELRLQVLGDMRASPYAGRSLDLGRHLGRDAGFHDALARQLEGGPVVLKDMMRSTTQWRIEMPEKRDRTQWRGTDNIVVLGSATPLHGTQPGVAADVAPALTGYRIDGSKTEIDPQGVSQDVVFIVHPSPSGEPLALAPRHASHKSLATLRGTISSIREEYYVTGDCEPGLQPGDPCVPPRPGGLGTPLKRTLSSGWSLADCRNTSLGGGDSDGDGLNDQCEYEVAWAFSPALMVDPADNVNRDEYWVVMPGAGNKILVFYAFGYHIDLGSPGICRRCKDHNGDSEFVVFELTPASQRGSEWGLVWAYLSAHHGEGWGFDSSVLVGGWNLEVAGDGRPVVWVAKWKHANYYTQDECDAGANTTDTCDNNTSTTRFWVSTDGNLGQLNNRTYSSCNVPSRSGGSRRECYWTPRRFHGWRARTDSGAGPYRDHLAYFGFDTGRASIDG
;
A
#
# COMPACT_ATOMS: atom_id res chain seq x y z
N MET A 1 -6.93 77.20 28.74
CA MET A 1 -8.08 77.00 29.65
C MET A 1 -8.35 75.51 29.77
N LYS A 2 -8.30 74.99 31.01
CA LYS A 2 -8.63 73.61 31.38
C LYS A 2 -10.16 73.39 31.30
N LYS A 3 -10.60 72.19 30.89
CA LYS A 3 -11.89 71.52 31.21
C LYS A 3 -11.86 70.12 30.54
N THR A 4 -11.52 69.00 31.21
CA THR A 4 -12.26 68.10 32.14
C THR A 4 -13.50 67.36 31.59
N LEU A 5 -13.32 66.02 31.47
CA LEU A 5 -14.22 64.86 31.71
C LEU A 5 -15.40 64.57 30.73
N PRO A 6 -15.87 63.29 30.60
CA PRO A 6 -15.81 62.23 31.63
C PRO A 6 -15.36 60.81 31.26
N THR A 7 -14.78 60.20 32.29
CA THR A 7 -14.57 58.78 32.60
C THR A 7 -15.90 58.02 32.71
N ILE A 8 -15.99 56.85 32.08
CA ILE A 8 -17.00 55.83 32.36
C ILE A 8 -16.29 54.68 33.08
N LEU A 9 -16.65 54.48 34.35
CA LEU A 9 -16.29 53.34 35.19
C LEU A 9 -17.57 52.54 35.41
N VAL A 10 -17.62 51.30 34.93
CA VAL A 10 -18.67 50.34 35.27
C VAL A 10 -18.01 49.18 36.02
N LEU A 11 -18.32 49.09 37.31
CA LEU A 11 -18.13 47.92 38.15
C LEU A 11 -19.13 46.83 37.73
N LEU A 12 -18.65 45.59 37.59
CA LEU A 12 -19.49 44.40 37.75
C LEU A 12 -18.72 43.37 38.59
N LEU A 13 -19.18 43.24 39.83
CA LEU A 13 -18.86 42.14 40.75
C LEU A 13 -19.42 40.83 40.18
N ALA A 14 -18.59 39.80 40.08
CA ALA A 14 -19.05 38.41 40.03
C ALA A 14 -18.67 37.74 41.36
N ALA A 15 -19.68 37.45 42.17
CA ALA A 15 -19.56 36.62 43.36
C ALA A 15 -19.48 35.14 42.93
N ALA A 16 -18.41 34.45 43.33
CA ALA A 16 -18.32 33.00 43.24
C ALA A 16 -19.14 32.40 44.40
N SER A 17 -20.28 31.79 44.08
CA SER A 17 -21.04 30.95 45.01
C SER A 17 -20.42 29.56 45.03
N ALA A 18 -19.78 29.19 46.13
CA ALA A 18 -19.36 27.83 46.41
C ALA A 18 -20.57 27.04 46.94
N CYS A 19 -21.06 26.07 46.15
CA CYS A 19 -21.94 25.02 46.63
C CYS A 19 -21.07 23.80 46.96
N VAL A 20 -20.98 23.49 48.25
CA VAL A 20 -20.43 22.25 48.80
C VAL A 20 -21.63 21.33 49.03
N ASP A 21 -21.74 20.26 48.25
CA ASP A 21 -22.67 19.17 48.55
C ASP A 21 -22.00 18.19 49.53
N PRO A 22 -22.71 17.70 50.57
CA PRO A 22 -22.19 16.70 51.49
C PRO A 22 -22.22 15.31 50.85
N LEU A 23 -21.08 14.61 50.95
CA LEU A 23 -20.92 13.21 50.56
C LEU A 23 -21.82 12.30 51.43
N PRO A 24 -22.49 11.29 50.84
CA PRO A 24 -23.15 10.23 51.60
C PRO A 24 -22.10 9.29 52.19
N THR A 25 -22.15 9.08 53.51
CA THR A 25 -21.42 8.05 54.23
C THR A 25 -22.21 6.75 54.20
N ASP A 26 -21.90 5.87 53.26
CA ASP A 26 -22.24 4.45 53.38
C ASP A 26 -21.06 3.66 53.97
N PRO A 27 -21.33 2.66 54.82
CA PRO A 27 -20.30 1.91 55.52
C PRO A 27 -19.49 1.03 54.56
N ILE A 28 -18.16 1.13 54.66
CA ILE A 28 -17.19 0.30 53.95
C ILE A 28 -17.27 -1.12 54.52
N ASP A 29 -17.70 -2.06 53.69
CA ASP A 29 -17.61 -3.50 53.94
C ASP A 29 -16.16 -3.95 53.70
N GLU A 30 -15.37 -4.05 54.77
CA GLU A 30 -14.00 -4.59 54.73
C GLU A 30 -14.03 -6.12 54.57
N GLY A 31 -14.35 -6.57 53.36
CA GLY A 31 -14.00 -7.92 52.90
C GLY A 31 -12.46 -8.06 52.79
N PRO A 32 -11.90 -9.26 53.00
CA PRO A 32 -10.46 -9.43 53.09
C PRO A 32 -9.76 -9.17 51.75
N LEU A 33 -9.22 -7.96 51.59
CA LEU A 33 -8.23 -7.61 50.58
C LEU A 33 -6.88 -8.23 50.96
N THR A 34 -6.74 -9.52 50.71
CA THR A 34 -5.41 -10.08 50.45
C THR A 34 -5.31 -10.27 48.94
N PRO A 35 -4.55 -9.44 48.21
CA PRO A 35 -4.12 -9.82 46.88
C PRO A 35 -3.29 -11.08 47.08
N ALA A 36 -3.76 -12.20 46.52
CA ALA A 36 -2.91 -13.38 46.38
C ALA A 36 -1.60 -12.90 45.75
N ALA A 37 -0.50 -13.20 46.43
CA ALA A 37 0.82 -12.78 46.04
C ALA A 37 1.00 -13.00 44.53
N SER A 38 1.20 -11.90 43.80
CA SER A 38 1.70 -11.89 42.44
C SER A 38 3.08 -12.56 42.48
N GLY A 39 3.09 -13.88 42.43
CA GLY A 39 4.31 -14.65 42.27
C GLY A 39 5.01 -14.14 41.02
N ASN A 40 6.31 -13.88 41.13
CA ASN A 40 7.19 -13.53 40.03
C ASN A 40 6.92 -14.44 38.84
N ARG A 41 6.09 -13.97 37.90
CA ARG A 41 5.81 -14.68 36.66
C ARG A 41 7.09 -14.50 35.84
N PRO A 42 7.74 -15.59 35.38
CA PRO A 42 8.95 -15.46 34.58
C PRO A 42 8.68 -14.49 33.42
N ASP A 43 9.47 -13.42 33.36
CA ASP A 43 9.31 -12.35 32.39
C ASP A 43 9.25 -12.94 30.97
N GLY A 44 8.14 -12.67 30.27
CA GLY A 44 8.00 -12.98 28.84
C GLY A 44 7.13 -14.18 28.46
N VAL A 45 6.53 -14.92 29.39
CA VAL A 45 5.55 -15.97 29.04
C VAL A 45 4.14 -15.40 28.97
N VAL A 46 3.60 -15.29 27.76
CA VAL A 46 2.19 -14.92 27.52
C VAL A 46 1.29 -16.05 27.98
N SER A 47 0.28 -15.76 28.79
CA SER A 47 -0.73 -16.76 29.15
C SER A 47 -1.66 -17.04 27.98
N GLN A 48 -2.18 -18.26 27.90
CA GLN A 48 -3.19 -18.61 26.90
C GLN A 48 -4.42 -17.70 26.99
N ASP A 49 -4.80 -17.26 28.19
CA ASP A 49 -5.89 -16.30 28.40
C ASP A 49 -5.60 -14.96 27.71
N ALA A 50 -4.38 -14.44 27.83
CA ALA A 50 -3.99 -13.19 27.17
C ALA A 50 -4.04 -13.34 25.64
N ALA A 51 -3.57 -14.46 25.09
CA ALA A 51 -3.67 -14.72 23.66
C ALA A 51 -5.12 -14.85 23.18
N ASN A 52 -5.97 -15.48 23.98
CA ASN A 52 -7.40 -15.59 23.74
C ASN A 52 -8.11 -14.22 23.77
N ASP A 53 -7.70 -13.32 24.67
CA ASP A 53 -8.22 -11.96 24.73
C ASP A 53 -7.85 -11.15 23.49
N VAL A 54 -6.59 -11.25 23.01
CA VAL A 54 -6.21 -10.63 21.73
C VAL A 54 -6.99 -11.22 20.58
N ALA A 55 -7.16 -12.54 20.53
CA ALA A 55 -7.90 -13.21 19.47
C ALA A 55 -9.37 -12.76 19.42
N ARG A 56 -10.03 -12.70 20.58
CA ARG A 56 -11.40 -12.21 20.74
C ARG A 56 -11.54 -10.75 20.32
N ALA A 57 -10.60 -9.90 20.73
CA ALA A 57 -10.59 -8.49 20.36
C ALA A 57 -10.35 -8.29 18.85
N LEU A 58 -9.41 -9.05 18.28
CA LEU A 58 -9.10 -9.02 16.84
C LEU A 58 -10.29 -9.50 16.02
N ALA A 59 -10.96 -10.58 16.42
CA ALA A 59 -12.14 -11.07 15.73
C ALA A 59 -13.25 -10.01 15.68
N ARG A 60 -13.50 -9.33 16.81
CA ARG A 60 -14.47 -8.23 16.90
C ARG A 60 -14.06 -6.99 16.10
N ALA A 61 -12.77 -6.64 16.09
CA ALA A 61 -12.27 -5.56 15.23
C ALA A 61 -12.51 -5.89 13.75
N LEU A 62 -12.26 -7.14 13.36
CA LEU A 62 -12.52 -7.66 12.02
C LEU A 62 -14.02 -7.85 11.72
N ALA A 63 -14.95 -7.44 12.58
CA ALA A 63 -16.35 -7.27 12.21
C ALA A 63 -16.54 -6.10 11.23
N SER A 64 -15.65 -5.10 11.24
CA SER A 64 -15.63 -4.01 10.25
C SER A 64 -15.13 -4.52 8.88
N PRO A 65 -15.92 -4.35 7.80
CA PRO A 65 -15.46 -4.68 6.44
C PRO A 65 -14.19 -3.93 6.03
N GLU A 66 -14.07 -2.67 6.44
CA GLU A 66 -12.93 -1.80 6.13
C GLU A 66 -11.64 -2.38 6.73
N LEU A 67 -11.68 -2.77 8.01
CA LEU A 67 -10.53 -3.38 8.68
C LEU A 67 -10.19 -4.76 8.11
N ARG A 68 -11.17 -5.55 7.66
CA ARG A 68 -10.88 -6.82 6.97
C ARG A 68 -10.14 -6.59 5.66
N LEU A 69 -10.57 -5.62 4.86
CA LEU A 69 -9.91 -5.28 3.59
C LEU A 69 -8.50 -4.71 3.81
N GLN A 70 -8.32 -3.93 4.86
CA GLN A 70 -7.01 -3.46 5.29
C GLN A 70 -6.09 -4.62 5.64
N VAL A 71 -6.49 -5.49 6.57
CA VAL A 71 -5.69 -6.66 6.99
C VAL A 71 -5.39 -7.59 5.81
N LEU A 72 -6.34 -7.79 4.90
CA LEU A 72 -6.11 -8.53 3.65
C LEU A 72 -5.00 -7.89 2.80
N GLY A 73 -5.07 -6.57 2.60
CA GLY A 73 -4.07 -5.82 1.86
C GLY A 73 -2.69 -5.93 2.47
N ASP A 74 -2.61 -5.76 3.79
CA ASP A 74 -1.35 -5.83 4.54
C ASP A 74 -0.76 -7.24 4.53
N MET A 75 -1.58 -8.28 4.70
CA MET A 75 -1.09 -9.67 4.62
C MET A 75 -0.54 -9.99 3.24
N ARG A 76 -1.22 -9.55 2.16
CA ARG A 76 -0.72 -9.75 0.80
C ARG A 76 0.58 -8.99 0.53
N ALA A 77 0.73 -7.81 1.13
CA ALA A 77 1.95 -7.02 1.06
C ALA A 77 3.07 -7.53 1.99
N SER A 78 2.77 -8.44 2.92
CA SER A 78 3.74 -8.95 3.87
C SER A 78 4.90 -9.65 3.15
N PRO A 79 6.16 -9.25 3.45
CA PRO A 79 7.35 -9.90 2.90
C PRO A 79 7.67 -11.22 3.62
N TYR A 80 6.91 -11.59 4.65
CA TYR A 80 7.20 -12.74 5.49
C TYR A 80 6.60 -14.03 4.91
N ALA A 81 7.32 -15.13 5.13
CA ALA A 81 6.79 -16.46 4.84
C ALA A 81 5.43 -16.66 5.54
N GLY A 82 4.44 -17.19 4.81
CA GLY A 82 3.09 -17.35 5.34
C GLY A 82 2.27 -16.06 5.41
N ARG A 83 2.74 -14.94 4.82
CA ARG A 83 1.98 -13.66 4.73
C ARG A 83 1.55 -13.12 6.11
N SER A 84 2.41 -13.27 7.11
CA SER A 84 2.13 -12.87 8.49
C SER A 84 2.26 -11.36 8.72
N LEU A 85 1.60 -10.82 9.74
CA LEU A 85 1.70 -9.41 10.15
C LEU A 85 2.30 -9.29 11.54
N ASP A 86 3.19 -8.32 11.72
CA ASP A 86 3.62 -7.84 13.03
C ASP A 86 2.53 -6.90 13.57
N LEU A 87 1.79 -7.37 14.57
CA LEU A 87 0.66 -6.65 15.14
C LEU A 87 1.11 -5.33 15.81
N GLY A 88 2.24 -5.33 16.51
CA GLY A 88 2.74 -4.11 17.16
C GLY A 88 3.11 -3.03 16.14
N ARG A 89 3.80 -3.43 15.06
CA ARG A 89 4.14 -2.51 13.96
C ARG A 89 2.89 -2.04 13.20
N HIS A 90 1.90 -2.91 13.06
CA HIS A 90 0.66 -2.59 12.37
C HIS A 90 -0.17 -1.59 13.18
N LEU A 91 -0.34 -1.81 14.48
CA LEU A 91 -1.01 -0.89 15.41
C LEU A 91 -0.34 0.49 15.48
N GLY A 92 0.98 0.56 15.33
CA GLY A 92 1.73 1.82 15.32
C GLY A 92 1.58 2.65 14.03
N ARG A 93 1.07 2.05 12.95
CA ARG A 93 0.88 2.71 11.64
C ARG A 93 -0.53 3.23 11.44
N ASP A 94 -1.53 2.59 12.05
CA ASP A 94 -2.93 2.89 11.82
C ASP A 94 -3.68 3.09 13.14
N ALA A 95 -4.03 4.35 13.42
CA ALA A 95 -4.80 4.72 14.61
C ALA A 95 -6.22 4.12 14.60
N GLY A 96 -6.83 3.93 13.44
CA GLY A 96 -8.15 3.33 13.30
C GLY A 96 -8.16 1.85 13.67
N PHE A 97 -7.19 1.08 13.19
CA PHE A 97 -7.03 -0.33 13.56
C PHE A 97 -6.68 -0.47 15.05
N HIS A 98 -5.79 0.39 15.56
CA HIS A 98 -5.47 0.44 16.99
C HIS A 98 -6.70 0.70 17.86
N ASP A 99 -7.47 1.75 17.54
CA ASP A 99 -8.63 2.13 18.33
C ASP A 99 -9.75 1.08 18.23
N ALA A 100 -9.90 0.45 17.07
CA ALA A 100 -10.83 -0.66 16.90
C ALA A 100 -10.48 -1.85 17.77
N LEU A 101 -9.20 -2.26 17.80
CA LEU A 101 -8.75 -3.37 18.66
C LEU A 101 -8.87 -3.00 20.15
N ALA A 102 -8.43 -1.79 20.52
CA ALA A 102 -8.46 -1.29 21.88
C ALA A 102 -9.88 -1.22 22.46
N ARG A 103 -10.88 -0.82 21.67
CA ARG A 103 -12.29 -0.79 22.09
C ARG A 103 -12.86 -2.17 22.43
N GLN A 104 -12.26 -3.25 21.92
CA GLN A 104 -12.76 -4.61 22.13
C GLN A 104 -12.09 -5.33 23.31
N LEU A 105 -11.04 -4.76 23.89
CA LEU A 105 -10.37 -5.30 25.08
C LEU A 105 -11.04 -4.80 26.36
N GLU A 106 -11.26 -5.71 27.31
CA GLU A 106 -11.69 -5.37 28.67
C GLU A 106 -10.57 -4.56 29.35
N GLY A 107 -10.80 -3.25 29.54
CA GLY A 107 -9.78 -2.30 30.03
C GLY A 107 -9.21 -1.36 28.96
N GLY A 108 -9.67 -1.48 27.72
CA GLY A 108 -9.47 -0.46 26.69
C GLY A 108 -8.03 -0.30 26.19
N PRO A 109 -7.64 0.91 25.73
CA PRO A 109 -6.32 1.18 25.16
C PRO A 109 -5.15 0.94 26.12
N VAL A 110 -5.36 1.06 27.43
CA VAL A 110 -4.31 0.86 28.45
C VAL A 110 -3.86 -0.59 28.46
N VAL A 111 -4.80 -1.54 28.48
CA VAL A 111 -4.52 -2.98 28.46
C VAL A 111 -3.81 -3.37 27.17
N LEU A 112 -4.27 -2.87 26.02
CA LEU A 112 -3.60 -3.13 24.74
C LEU A 112 -2.13 -2.67 24.78
N LYS A 113 -1.89 -1.46 25.29
CA LYS A 113 -0.55 -0.88 25.39
C LYS A 113 0.36 -1.68 26.32
N ASP A 114 -0.16 -2.15 27.44
CA ASP A 114 0.59 -2.99 28.39
C ASP A 114 0.87 -4.39 27.82
N MET A 115 -0.07 -4.98 27.09
CA MET A 115 0.14 -6.24 26.36
C MET A 115 1.20 -6.12 25.26
N MET A 116 1.18 -5.02 24.50
CA MET A 116 2.19 -4.75 23.47
C MET A 116 3.58 -4.43 24.06
N ARG A 117 3.65 -3.96 25.31
CA ARG A 117 4.92 -3.67 26.01
C ARG A 117 5.54 -4.89 26.70
N SER A 118 4.70 -5.77 27.22
CA SER A 118 5.12 -6.96 28.00
C SER A 118 5.65 -8.11 27.14
N THR A 119 5.50 -8.02 25.82
CA THR A 119 5.89 -9.06 24.86
C THR A 119 6.65 -8.43 23.72
N THR A 120 7.67 -9.11 23.21
CA THR A 120 8.58 -8.48 22.25
C THR A 120 8.07 -8.46 20.82
N GLN A 121 6.95 -9.12 20.50
CA GLN A 121 6.17 -8.92 19.26
C GLN A 121 4.92 -9.83 19.29
N TRP A 122 3.77 -9.32 18.86
CA TRP A 122 2.60 -10.14 18.52
C TRP A 122 2.52 -10.31 17.01
N ARG A 123 2.09 -11.48 16.56
CA ARG A 123 1.96 -11.80 15.15
C ARG A 123 0.57 -12.29 14.81
N ILE A 124 0.07 -11.90 13.64
CA ILE A 124 -1.13 -12.47 13.02
C ILE A 124 -0.68 -13.30 11.82
N GLU A 125 -1.09 -14.56 11.74
CA GLU A 125 -0.77 -15.45 10.63
C GLU A 125 -2.04 -16.08 10.04
N MET A 126 -2.00 -16.41 8.75
CA MET A 126 -2.97 -17.30 8.12
C MET A 126 -2.23 -18.58 7.74
N PRO A 127 -2.35 -19.68 8.49
CA PRO A 127 -1.51 -20.86 8.32
C PRO A 127 -1.76 -21.55 6.97
N GLU A 128 -3.01 -21.55 6.50
CA GLU A 128 -3.41 -22.24 5.29
C GLU A 128 -3.12 -21.44 4.01
N LYS A 129 -2.46 -22.08 3.04
CA LYS A 129 -2.20 -21.46 1.73
C LYS A 129 -3.51 -21.14 0.99
N ARG A 130 -4.50 -22.02 1.14
CA ARG A 130 -5.84 -21.83 0.59
C ARG A 130 -6.43 -20.52 1.08
N ASP A 131 -6.48 -20.32 2.38
CA ASP A 131 -7.08 -19.13 3.00
C ASP A 131 -6.33 -17.85 2.59
N ARG A 132 -4.99 -17.88 2.57
CA ARG A 132 -4.16 -16.77 2.07
C ARG A 132 -4.47 -16.36 0.63
N THR A 133 -4.76 -17.32 -0.23
CA THR A 133 -4.98 -17.08 -1.67
C THR A 133 -6.44 -16.83 -2.02
N GLN A 134 -7.38 -17.32 -1.21
CA GLN A 134 -8.81 -17.30 -1.49
C GLN A 134 -9.60 -16.32 -0.64
N TRP A 135 -9.15 -15.95 0.56
CA TRP A 135 -9.87 -14.95 1.36
C TRP A 135 -9.93 -13.59 0.63
N ARG A 136 -11.11 -12.98 0.68
CA ARG A 136 -11.44 -11.71 -0.01
C ARG A 136 -11.96 -10.65 0.97
N GLY A 137 -11.68 -10.78 2.27
CA GLY A 137 -12.22 -9.88 3.30
C GLY A 137 -13.65 -10.23 3.71
N THR A 138 -14.09 -11.46 3.46
CA THR A 138 -15.37 -12.01 3.91
C THR A 138 -15.37 -12.21 5.43
N ASP A 139 -16.56 -12.34 6.02
CA ASP A 139 -16.80 -12.42 7.46
C ASP A 139 -16.76 -13.83 8.06
N ASN A 140 -16.67 -14.86 7.22
CA ASN A 140 -16.44 -16.26 7.60
C ASN A 140 -14.99 -16.45 8.06
N ILE A 141 -14.64 -15.82 9.18
CA ILE A 141 -13.31 -15.90 9.79
C ILE A 141 -13.41 -16.45 11.21
N VAL A 142 -12.36 -17.15 11.62
CA VAL A 142 -12.14 -17.53 13.02
C VAL A 142 -10.74 -17.13 13.42
N VAL A 143 -10.61 -16.46 14.56
CA VAL A 143 -9.31 -16.06 15.11
C VAL A 143 -8.97 -16.94 16.31
N LEU A 144 -7.83 -17.63 16.24
CA LEU A 144 -7.25 -18.45 17.29
C LEU A 144 -6.22 -17.63 18.08
N GLY A 145 -6.31 -17.66 19.40
CA GLY A 145 -5.24 -17.20 20.28
C GLY A 145 -4.30 -18.35 20.59
N SER A 146 -2.98 -18.15 20.50
CA SER A 146 -2.01 -19.13 20.97
C SER A 146 -0.94 -18.47 21.83
N ALA A 147 -0.64 -19.04 22.99
CA ALA A 147 0.48 -18.61 23.82
C ALA A 147 1.86 -18.95 23.23
N THR A 148 1.90 -19.89 22.27
CA THR A 148 3.13 -20.34 21.61
C THR A 148 3.01 -20.22 20.08
N PRO A 149 4.10 -19.92 19.35
CA PRO A 149 4.11 -20.00 17.90
C PRO A 149 3.76 -21.42 17.43
N LEU A 150 2.83 -21.53 16.50
CA LEU A 150 2.51 -22.79 15.83
C LEU A 150 3.41 -22.93 14.59
N HIS A 151 4.73 -22.99 14.80
CA HIS A 151 5.69 -23.15 13.71
C HIS A 151 5.87 -24.62 13.33
N GLY A 152 5.67 -24.93 12.04
CA GLY A 152 6.14 -26.19 11.45
C GLY A 152 5.30 -27.44 11.71
N THR A 153 4.22 -27.38 12.49
CA THR A 153 3.22 -28.44 12.43
C THR A 153 2.48 -28.30 11.12
N GLN A 154 2.75 -29.20 10.17
CA GLN A 154 1.82 -29.39 9.06
C GLN A 154 0.41 -29.52 9.64
N PRO A 155 -0.63 -29.01 8.97
CA PRO A 155 -2.02 -29.08 9.45
C PRO A 155 -2.46 -30.50 9.89
N GLY A 156 -1.78 -31.55 9.40
CA GLY A 156 -1.99 -32.94 9.81
C GLY A 156 -1.32 -33.40 11.12
N VAL A 157 -0.38 -32.67 11.74
CA VAL A 157 0.34 -33.13 12.96
C VAL A 157 -0.30 -32.59 14.25
N ALA A 158 -1.07 -31.51 14.19
CA ALA A 158 -1.91 -31.08 15.32
C ALA A 158 -3.12 -32.01 15.54
N ALA A 159 -3.45 -32.86 14.57
CA ALA A 159 -4.67 -33.64 14.51
C ALA A 159 -4.70 -34.88 15.43
N ASP A 160 -3.54 -35.37 15.89
CA ASP A 160 -3.48 -36.65 16.63
C ASP A 160 -3.47 -36.50 18.17
N VAL A 161 -3.32 -35.29 18.72
CA VAL A 161 -3.21 -35.10 20.20
C VAL A 161 -3.84 -33.80 20.73
N ALA A 162 -4.33 -32.87 19.89
CA ALA A 162 -4.83 -31.59 20.39
C ALA A 162 -6.33 -31.64 20.76
N PRO A 163 -6.75 -31.18 21.96
CA PRO A 163 -8.15 -30.89 22.23
C PRO A 163 -8.66 -29.84 21.22
N ALA A 164 -9.99 -29.83 20.99
CA ALA A 164 -10.64 -28.86 20.12
C ALA A 164 -10.12 -27.44 20.38
N LEU A 165 -9.58 -26.80 19.33
CA LEU A 165 -9.03 -25.46 19.44
C LEU A 165 -10.19 -24.46 19.56
N THR A 166 -10.20 -23.68 20.63
CA THR A 166 -11.19 -22.61 20.81
C THR A 166 -10.75 -21.38 20.01
N GLY A 167 -11.54 -21.02 19.01
CA GLY A 167 -11.42 -19.77 18.26
C GLY A 167 -12.55 -18.80 18.52
N TYR A 168 -12.46 -17.61 17.93
CA TYR A 168 -13.44 -16.53 18.07
C TYR A 168 -13.95 -16.09 16.70
N ARG A 169 -15.28 -16.01 16.54
CA ARG A 169 -15.95 -15.45 15.36
C ARG A 169 -15.98 -13.92 15.43
N ILE A 170 -16.41 -13.26 14.36
CA ILE A 170 -16.43 -11.79 14.28
C ILE A 170 -17.32 -11.09 15.32
N ASP A 171 -18.31 -11.77 15.88
CA ASP A 171 -19.12 -11.28 17.01
C ASP A 171 -18.44 -11.51 18.38
N GLY A 172 -17.26 -12.14 18.38
CA GLY A 172 -16.50 -12.58 19.53
C GLY A 172 -17.08 -13.79 20.25
N SER A 173 -18.06 -14.48 19.66
CA SER A 173 -18.53 -15.77 20.17
C SER A 173 -17.44 -16.83 20.03
N LYS A 174 -17.36 -17.72 21.03
CA LYS A 174 -16.44 -18.87 21.00
C LYS A 174 -16.96 -19.89 19.99
N THR A 175 -16.06 -20.46 19.21
CA THR A 175 -16.33 -21.58 18.31
C THR A 175 -15.23 -22.63 18.48
N GLU A 176 -15.60 -23.89 18.41
CA GLU A 176 -14.61 -24.96 18.28
C GLU A 176 -14.20 -25.07 16.81
N ILE A 177 -12.89 -25.18 16.57
CA ILE A 177 -12.36 -25.48 15.24
C ILE A 177 -12.02 -26.97 15.21
N ASP A 178 -12.65 -27.69 14.28
CA ASP A 178 -12.25 -29.05 13.97
C ASP A 178 -10.93 -29.00 13.17
N PRO A 179 -9.80 -29.44 13.75
CA PRO A 179 -8.52 -29.43 13.05
C PRO A 179 -8.48 -30.41 11.86
N GLN A 180 -9.41 -31.37 11.80
CA GLN A 180 -9.53 -32.34 10.71
C GLN A 180 -10.62 -31.98 9.69
N GLY A 181 -11.47 -31.01 10.02
CA GLY A 181 -12.60 -30.59 9.19
C GLY A 181 -12.17 -29.66 8.08
N VAL A 182 -12.77 -29.82 6.89
CA VAL A 182 -12.73 -28.81 5.84
C VAL A 182 -13.62 -27.64 6.26
N SER A 183 -13.13 -26.83 7.20
CA SER A 183 -13.84 -25.61 7.56
C SER A 183 -13.87 -24.68 6.35
N GLN A 184 -15.06 -24.11 6.09
CA GLN A 184 -15.20 -23.00 5.15
C GLN A 184 -14.72 -21.68 5.76
N ASP A 185 -14.50 -21.65 7.07
CA ASP A 185 -13.99 -20.47 7.75
C ASP A 185 -12.50 -20.30 7.45
N VAL A 186 -12.12 -19.04 7.28
CA VAL A 186 -10.74 -18.60 7.15
C VAL A 186 -10.13 -18.48 8.54
N VAL A 187 -9.02 -19.18 8.76
CA VAL A 187 -8.40 -19.23 10.09
C VAL A 187 -7.26 -18.21 10.20
N PHE A 188 -7.36 -17.34 11.20
CA PHE A 188 -6.27 -16.50 11.68
C PHE A 188 -5.71 -17.07 12.97
N ILE A 189 -4.41 -16.94 13.17
CA ILE A 189 -3.75 -17.26 14.43
C ILE A 189 -3.05 -16.00 14.91
N VAL A 190 -3.35 -15.58 16.14
CA VAL A 190 -2.61 -14.53 16.85
C VAL A 190 -1.80 -15.13 17.98
N HIS A 191 -0.51 -14.87 17.98
CA HIS A 191 0.42 -15.44 18.96
C HIS A 191 1.59 -14.50 19.21
N PRO A 192 2.27 -14.62 20.36
CA PRO A 192 3.54 -13.93 20.57
C PRO A 192 4.62 -14.54 19.67
N SER A 193 5.48 -13.69 19.15
CA SER A 193 6.72 -14.07 18.47
C SER A 193 7.86 -14.03 19.50
N PRO A 194 8.68 -15.08 19.62
CA PRO A 194 9.88 -15.01 20.43
C PRO A 194 10.79 -13.89 19.89
N SER A 195 11.43 -13.15 20.79
CA SER A 195 12.36 -12.08 20.42
C SER A 195 13.54 -12.65 19.64
N GLY A 196 13.76 -12.17 18.42
CA GLY A 196 15.00 -12.38 17.70
C GLY A 196 15.01 -13.44 16.59
N GLU A 197 13.88 -14.08 16.23
CA GLU A 197 13.83 -14.89 15.01
C GLU A 197 13.69 -14.00 13.74
N PRO A 198 14.68 -13.99 12.82
CA PRO A 198 14.58 -13.27 11.55
C PRO A 198 13.61 -13.98 10.60
N LEU A 199 12.84 -13.19 9.85
CA LEU A 199 11.81 -13.69 8.93
C LEU A 199 12.45 -14.17 7.61
N ALA A 200 12.13 -15.38 7.14
CA ALA A 200 12.79 -16.04 5.99
C ALA A 200 12.19 -15.69 4.58
N LEU A 201 13.04 -15.69 3.51
CA LEU A 201 12.78 -15.29 2.09
C LEU A 201 12.93 -16.48 1.04
N ALA A 202 12.67 -16.35 -0.30
CA ALA A 202 12.56 -17.48 -1.34
C ALA A 202 13.41 -17.39 -2.70
N PRO A 203 13.66 -18.46 -3.56
CA PRO A 203 14.71 -18.59 -4.69
C PRO A 203 14.33 -18.80 -6.25
N ARG A 204 15.25 -18.79 -7.31
CA ARG A 204 15.09 -18.45 -8.83
C ARG A 204 15.95 -19.11 -10.05
N HIS A 205 15.70 -18.82 -11.40
CA HIS A 205 16.51 -19.08 -12.71
C HIS A 205 16.16 -18.23 -14.05
N ALA A 206 16.95 -18.22 -15.19
CA ALA A 206 17.05 -17.18 -16.34
C ALA A 206 17.14 -17.57 -17.89
N SER A 207 16.93 -16.63 -18.90
CA SER A 207 17.65 -16.37 -20.24
C SER A 207 16.90 -15.59 -21.41
N HIS A 208 17.64 -15.01 -22.41
CA HIS A 208 17.46 -13.77 -23.30
C HIS A 208 17.04 -13.85 -24.83
N LYS A 209 16.59 -12.73 -25.48
CA LYS A 209 17.09 -12.06 -26.77
C LYS A 209 16.24 -10.89 -27.42
N SER A 210 16.89 -10.01 -28.23
CA SER A 210 16.53 -8.61 -28.69
C SER A 210 15.98 -8.36 -30.13
N LEU A 211 15.44 -7.14 -30.46
CA LEU A 211 15.88 -6.17 -31.52
C LEU A 211 14.89 -4.99 -31.83
N ALA A 212 15.45 -3.84 -32.26
CA ALA A 212 14.82 -2.55 -32.58
C ALA A 212 13.85 -2.49 -33.79
N THR A 213 12.67 -1.86 -33.65
CA THR A 213 11.83 -1.23 -34.72
C THR A 213 10.62 -0.47 -34.12
N LEU A 214 10.67 0.83 -33.75
CA LEU A 214 9.46 1.47 -33.13
C LEU A 214 9.27 2.99 -33.28
N ARG A 215 9.88 3.66 -34.27
CA ARG A 215 9.72 5.13 -34.46
C ARG A 215 8.56 5.59 -35.38
N GLY A 216 7.70 4.69 -35.87
CA GLY A 216 6.60 5.04 -36.78
C GLY A 216 5.19 5.05 -36.16
N THR A 217 5.02 4.50 -34.96
CA THR A 217 3.72 3.89 -34.60
C THR A 217 2.73 4.85 -33.91
N ILE A 218 3.15 5.98 -33.33
CA ILE A 218 2.29 6.74 -32.39
C ILE A 218 1.08 7.46 -33.07
N SER A 219 1.09 7.67 -34.39
CA SER A 219 -0.05 8.31 -35.08
C SER A 219 -1.03 7.35 -35.75
N SER A 220 -0.69 6.06 -35.90
CA SER A 220 -1.50 5.09 -36.67
C SER A 220 -2.30 4.08 -35.82
N ILE A 221 -2.13 4.01 -34.49
CA ILE A 221 -2.91 3.11 -33.62
C ILE A 221 -4.32 3.67 -33.32
N ARG A 222 -4.88 4.52 -34.18
CA ARG A 222 -6.17 5.18 -33.90
C ARG A 222 -7.40 4.46 -34.47
N GLU A 223 -7.28 3.44 -35.31
CA GLU A 223 -8.46 2.91 -36.00
C GLU A 223 -8.55 1.41 -36.30
N GLU A 224 -7.63 0.54 -35.88
CA GLU A 224 -7.76 -0.91 -36.14
C GLU A 224 -7.52 -1.76 -34.90
N TYR A 225 -8.16 -2.94 -34.89
CA TYR A 225 -8.12 -4.05 -33.92
C TYR A 225 -9.27 -4.15 -32.91
N TYR A 226 -10.44 -4.50 -33.44
CA TYR A 226 -11.24 -5.59 -32.87
C TYR A 226 -11.09 -6.81 -33.78
N VAL A 227 -10.30 -7.81 -33.37
CA VAL A 227 -10.32 -9.14 -34.00
C VAL A 227 -10.38 -10.21 -32.89
N THR A 228 -11.36 -11.09 -33.06
CA THR A 228 -11.72 -12.25 -32.23
C THR A 228 -10.78 -13.44 -32.44
N GLY A 229 -10.49 -14.17 -31.36
CA GLY A 229 -10.36 -15.63 -31.25
C GLY A 229 -9.40 -16.40 -32.18
N ASP A 230 -8.39 -17.07 -31.60
CA ASP A 230 -8.37 -18.53 -31.38
C ASP A 230 -6.95 -19.03 -31.02
N CYS A 231 -6.84 -19.94 -30.07
CA CYS A 231 -5.59 -20.60 -29.67
C CYS A 231 -5.28 -21.78 -30.60
N GLU A 232 -4.07 -21.87 -31.15
CA GLU A 232 -3.62 -23.11 -31.80
C GLU A 232 -3.13 -24.17 -30.79
N PRO A 233 -3.37 -25.47 -31.06
CA PRO A 233 -2.96 -26.57 -30.20
C PRO A 233 -1.60 -27.16 -30.64
N GLY A 234 -0.64 -27.27 -29.72
CA GLY A 234 0.53 -28.11 -29.95
C GLY A 234 1.70 -27.91 -28.99
N LEU A 235 1.68 -28.57 -27.83
CA LEU A 235 2.89 -28.86 -27.04
C LEU A 235 2.84 -30.31 -26.53
N GLN A 236 3.96 -31.03 -26.66
CA GLN A 236 4.10 -32.46 -26.39
C GLN A 236 4.32 -32.77 -24.89
N PRO A 237 4.07 -34.02 -24.43
CA PRO A 237 4.27 -34.42 -23.04
C PRO A 237 5.76 -34.57 -22.72
N GLY A 238 6.33 -33.68 -21.89
CA GLY A 238 7.71 -33.80 -21.43
C GLY A 238 8.40 -32.51 -20.98
N ASP A 239 7.81 -31.34 -21.21
CA ASP A 239 8.42 -30.07 -20.78
C ASP A 239 8.33 -29.88 -19.26
N PRO A 240 9.44 -29.48 -18.59
CA PRO A 240 9.44 -29.19 -17.16
C PRO A 240 8.51 -28.01 -16.85
N CYS A 241 7.73 -28.12 -15.78
CA CYS A 241 6.79 -27.11 -15.31
C CYS A 241 7.47 -25.73 -15.15
N VAL A 242 7.27 -24.86 -16.13
CA VAL A 242 7.45 -23.41 -15.97
C VAL A 242 6.32 -22.93 -15.06
N PRO A 243 6.59 -22.19 -13.97
CA PRO A 243 5.52 -21.56 -13.20
C PRO A 243 4.66 -20.71 -14.14
N PRO A 244 3.32 -20.69 -13.96
CA PRO A 244 2.42 -20.01 -14.88
C PRO A 244 2.85 -18.55 -15.05
N ARG A 245 3.02 -18.10 -16.31
CA ARG A 245 3.20 -16.69 -16.65
C ARG A 245 2.06 -15.88 -16.00
N PRO A 246 2.34 -14.83 -15.22
CA PRO A 246 1.30 -14.01 -14.60
C PRO A 246 0.51 -13.22 -15.66
N GLY A 247 -0.69 -13.69 -15.99
CA GLY A 247 -1.60 -13.03 -16.93
C GLY A 247 -1.20 -13.26 -18.38
N GLY A 248 -2.02 -13.98 -19.14
CA GLY A 248 -1.89 -14.00 -20.59
C GLY A 248 -2.04 -12.58 -21.13
N LEU A 249 -1.04 -12.13 -21.88
CA LEU A 249 -1.15 -10.98 -22.78
C LEU A 249 -2.50 -11.07 -23.51
N GLY A 250 -3.30 -10.00 -23.49
CA GLY A 250 -4.57 -9.92 -24.23
C GLY A 250 -5.85 -9.90 -23.40
N THR A 251 -5.83 -10.14 -22.08
CA THR A 251 -7.01 -9.85 -21.24
C THR A 251 -6.91 -8.44 -20.67
N PRO A 252 -7.89 -7.55 -20.90
CA PRO A 252 -7.89 -6.22 -20.28
C PRO A 252 -7.81 -6.34 -18.75
N LEU A 253 -6.84 -5.66 -18.13
CA LEU A 253 -6.73 -5.62 -16.68
C LEU A 253 -7.93 -4.86 -16.12
N LYS A 254 -8.71 -5.53 -15.27
CA LYS A 254 -9.93 -4.96 -14.67
C LYS A 254 -9.91 -5.05 -13.16
N ARG A 255 -10.51 -4.06 -12.49
CA ARG A 255 -10.59 -3.96 -11.04
C ARG A 255 -11.91 -3.33 -10.61
N THR A 256 -12.52 -3.89 -9.57
CA THR A 256 -13.61 -3.24 -8.85
C THR A 256 -13.02 -2.45 -7.69
N LEU A 257 -13.48 -1.21 -7.52
CA LEU A 257 -13.11 -0.40 -6.34
C LEU A 257 -13.77 -0.98 -5.08
N SER A 258 -13.13 -0.85 -3.92
CA SER A 258 -13.64 -1.42 -2.66
C SER A 258 -15.01 -0.87 -2.28
N SER A 259 -15.23 0.41 -2.55
CA SER A 259 -16.50 1.11 -2.37
C SER A 259 -17.57 0.77 -3.42
N GLY A 260 -17.17 0.10 -4.51
CA GLY A 260 -18.02 -0.13 -5.67
C GLY A 260 -18.30 1.13 -6.49
N TRP A 261 -17.53 2.20 -6.31
CA TRP A 261 -17.77 3.47 -7.01
C TRP A 261 -17.66 3.35 -8.52
N SER A 262 -18.66 3.92 -9.18
CA SER A 262 -18.66 4.15 -10.62
C SER A 262 -17.99 5.46 -10.99
N LEU A 263 -17.74 5.67 -12.29
CA LEU A 263 -17.29 6.98 -12.77
C LEU A 263 -18.26 8.12 -12.41
N ALA A 264 -19.57 7.83 -12.39
CA ALA A 264 -20.57 8.82 -12.02
C ALA A 264 -20.45 9.19 -10.52
N ASP A 265 -20.19 8.20 -9.66
CA ASP A 265 -19.94 8.43 -8.23
C ASP A 265 -18.64 9.22 -8.02
N CYS A 266 -17.59 8.84 -8.75
CA CYS A 266 -16.31 9.54 -8.72
C CYS A 266 -16.41 11.00 -9.16
N ARG A 267 -17.30 11.33 -10.11
CA ARG A 267 -17.58 12.72 -10.51
C ARG A 267 -18.59 13.43 -9.62
N ASN A 268 -19.21 12.71 -8.68
CA ASN A 268 -20.14 13.29 -7.74
C ASN A 268 -19.37 13.74 -6.49
N THR A 269 -18.84 14.95 -6.57
CA THR A 269 -18.05 15.60 -5.53
C THR A 269 -18.84 15.90 -4.25
N SER A 270 -20.16 15.69 -4.26
CA SER A 270 -21.03 15.81 -3.07
C SER A 270 -21.15 14.51 -2.26
N LEU A 271 -20.71 13.38 -2.81
CA LEU A 271 -20.59 12.14 -2.04
C LEU A 271 -19.39 12.24 -1.08
N GLY A 272 -19.44 11.51 0.04
CA GLY A 272 -18.42 11.62 1.10
C GLY A 272 -16.97 11.60 0.57
N GLY A 273 -16.08 12.35 1.21
CA GLY A 273 -14.69 12.57 0.75
C GLY A 273 -14.48 13.97 0.16
N GLY A 274 -15.48 14.53 -0.54
CA GLY A 274 -15.35 15.84 -1.17
C GLY A 274 -14.45 15.84 -2.41
N ASP A 275 -14.24 17.02 -2.99
CA ASP A 275 -13.28 17.31 -4.07
C ASP A 275 -12.47 18.51 -3.59
N SER A 276 -11.43 18.22 -2.81
CA SER A 276 -10.72 19.28 -2.10
C SER A 276 -9.90 20.14 -3.06
N ASP A 277 -9.50 19.60 -4.22
CA ASP A 277 -8.69 20.31 -5.20
C ASP A 277 -9.48 20.92 -6.37
N GLY A 278 -10.79 20.67 -6.41
CA GLY A 278 -11.74 21.23 -7.36
C GLY A 278 -11.46 20.78 -8.79
N ASP A 279 -10.94 19.57 -8.96
CA ASP A 279 -10.60 19.00 -10.26
C ASP A 279 -11.77 18.24 -10.91
N GLY A 280 -12.86 18.04 -10.15
CA GLY A 280 -14.08 17.37 -10.59
C GLY A 280 -14.13 15.88 -10.26
N LEU A 281 -13.17 15.35 -9.51
CA LEU A 281 -13.21 14.02 -8.91
C LEU A 281 -13.32 14.09 -7.39
N ASN A 282 -13.97 13.08 -6.83
CA ASN A 282 -14.03 12.90 -5.40
C ASN A 282 -12.71 12.33 -4.87
N ASP A 283 -12.09 12.98 -3.86
CA ASP A 283 -10.79 12.63 -3.28
C ASP A 283 -10.68 11.15 -2.83
N GLN A 284 -11.77 10.60 -2.29
CA GLN A 284 -11.81 9.19 -1.87
C GLN A 284 -11.86 8.26 -3.09
N CYS A 285 -12.46 8.68 -4.21
CA CYS A 285 -12.45 7.94 -5.47
C CYS A 285 -11.03 7.89 -5.98
N GLU A 286 -10.38 9.05 -6.03
CA GLU A 286 -9.01 9.17 -6.50
C GLU A 286 -8.10 8.22 -5.75
N TYR A 287 -8.21 8.22 -4.42
CA TYR A 287 -7.44 7.32 -3.57
C TYR A 287 -7.73 5.86 -3.89
N GLU A 288 -9.00 5.45 -4.00
CA GLU A 288 -9.35 4.06 -4.30
C GLU A 288 -8.91 3.62 -5.71
N VAL A 289 -9.03 4.50 -6.70
CA VAL A 289 -8.58 4.28 -8.07
C VAL A 289 -7.06 4.12 -8.10
N ALA A 290 -6.33 5.09 -7.53
CA ALA A 290 -4.88 5.04 -7.43
C ALA A 290 -4.44 3.78 -6.69
N TRP A 291 -5.08 3.45 -5.58
CA TRP A 291 -4.77 2.27 -4.78
C TRP A 291 -5.10 0.97 -5.53
N ALA A 292 -6.21 0.88 -6.25
CA ALA A 292 -6.64 -0.34 -6.94
C ALA A 292 -5.70 -0.68 -8.10
N PHE A 293 -5.23 0.32 -8.83
CA PHE A 293 -4.35 0.16 -9.98
C PHE A 293 -2.87 0.37 -9.66
N SER A 294 -2.50 0.62 -8.40
CA SER A 294 -1.09 0.87 -8.06
C SER A 294 -0.19 -0.28 -8.51
N PRO A 295 0.93 0.02 -9.21
CA PRO A 295 1.73 -1.00 -9.85
C PRO A 295 2.46 -1.89 -8.83
N ALA A 296 2.62 -3.15 -9.19
CA ALA A 296 3.53 -4.09 -8.57
C ALA A 296 4.89 -3.98 -9.27
N LEU A 297 5.89 -3.47 -8.57
CA LEU A 297 7.22 -3.26 -9.09
C LEU A 297 8.05 -4.54 -8.92
N MET A 298 8.47 -5.12 -10.03
CA MET A 298 9.42 -6.22 -10.06
C MET A 298 10.82 -5.61 -10.02
N VAL A 299 11.58 -5.92 -8.97
CA VAL A 299 12.86 -5.28 -8.63
C VAL A 299 13.92 -6.32 -8.27
N ASP A 300 15.19 -5.96 -8.47
CA ASP A 300 16.31 -6.75 -7.98
C ASP A 300 16.48 -6.56 -6.46
N PRO A 301 16.49 -7.65 -5.66
CA PRO A 301 16.63 -7.57 -4.20
C PRO A 301 17.99 -7.05 -3.73
N ALA A 302 19.02 -7.08 -4.60
CA ALA A 302 20.32 -6.49 -4.32
C ALA A 302 20.38 -4.99 -4.66
N ASP A 303 19.34 -4.46 -5.30
CA ASP A 303 19.26 -3.06 -5.71
C ASP A 303 18.63 -2.18 -4.64
N ASN A 304 18.98 -0.90 -4.64
CA ASN A 304 18.46 0.08 -3.72
C ASN A 304 17.23 0.79 -4.30
N VAL A 305 16.09 0.10 -4.23
CA VAL A 305 14.82 0.64 -4.73
C VAL A 305 14.06 1.50 -3.71
N ASN A 306 14.76 2.04 -2.70
CA ASN A 306 14.16 2.99 -1.77
C ASN A 306 13.77 4.26 -2.51
N ARG A 307 12.52 4.68 -2.30
CA ARG A 307 11.89 5.78 -3.02
C ARG A 307 10.83 6.43 -2.14
N ASP A 308 10.52 7.68 -2.45
CA ASP A 308 9.30 8.30 -1.97
C ASP A 308 8.27 8.32 -3.09
N GLU A 309 7.05 7.93 -2.76
CA GLU A 309 6.00 7.63 -3.73
C GLU A 309 4.90 8.68 -3.67
N TYR A 310 4.57 9.23 -4.84
CA TYR A 310 3.55 10.25 -5.03
C TYR A 310 2.70 9.94 -6.23
N TRP A 311 1.44 10.33 -6.19
CA TRP A 311 0.47 9.99 -7.21
C TRP A 311 -0.49 11.15 -7.44
N VAL A 312 -1.14 11.18 -8.59
CA VAL A 312 -2.26 12.08 -8.86
C VAL A 312 -3.25 11.38 -9.77
N VAL A 313 -4.53 11.59 -9.50
CA VAL A 313 -5.63 11.15 -10.36
C VAL A 313 -6.27 12.41 -10.93
N MET A 314 -6.79 12.33 -12.15
CA MET A 314 -7.56 13.44 -12.73
C MET A 314 -8.58 12.93 -13.75
N PRO A 315 -9.60 13.73 -14.09
CA PRO A 315 -10.46 13.45 -15.23
C PRO A 315 -9.66 13.36 -16.54
N GLY A 316 -9.89 12.28 -17.29
CA GLY A 316 -9.46 12.15 -18.68
C GLY A 316 -10.54 12.60 -19.65
N ALA A 317 -10.23 12.57 -20.95
CA ALA A 317 -11.22 12.88 -21.98
C ALA A 317 -12.38 11.87 -22.00
N GLY A 318 -13.63 12.35 -22.12
CA GLY A 318 -14.80 11.49 -22.20
C GLY A 318 -15.11 10.80 -20.86
N ASN A 319 -15.22 9.46 -20.87
CA ASN A 319 -15.53 8.66 -19.68
C ASN A 319 -14.28 7.99 -19.10
N LYS A 320 -13.20 8.75 -18.98
CA LYS A 320 -11.88 8.23 -18.60
C LYS A 320 -11.33 8.96 -17.40
N ILE A 321 -10.40 8.30 -16.71
CA ILE A 321 -9.59 8.86 -15.63
C ILE A 321 -8.12 8.56 -15.96
N LEU A 322 -7.24 9.51 -15.66
CA LEU A 322 -5.80 9.33 -15.75
C LEU A 322 -5.21 9.21 -14.35
N VAL A 323 -4.22 8.35 -14.18
CA VAL A 323 -3.46 8.19 -12.95
C VAL A 323 -1.98 8.31 -13.26
N PHE A 324 -1.29 9.22 -12.59
CA PHE A 324 0.16 9.37 -12.65
C PHE A 324 0.75 8.82 -11.36
N TYR A 325 1.75 7.94 -11.47
CA TYR A 325 2.54 7.45 -10.34
C TYR A 325 3.99 7.91 -10.50
N ALA A 326 4.47 8.69 -9.56
CA ALA A 326 5.82 9.25 -9.53
C ALA A 326 6.70 8.47 -8.55
N PHE A 327 7.82 7.94 -9.03
CA PHE A 327 8.78 7.18 -8.24
C PHE A 327 9.99 8.06 -7.92
N GLY A 328 9.96 8.75 -6.79
CA GLY A 328 11.09 9.55 -6.33
C GLY A 328 12.19 8.67 -5.74
N TYR A 329 12.94 7.94 -6.58
CA TYR A 329 14.04 7.09 -6.12
C TYR A 329 15.09 7.90 -5.37
N HIS A 330 15.64 7.32 -4.31
CA HIS A 330 16.59 8.03 -3.45
C HIS A 330 17.99 8.09 -4.05
N ILE A 331 18.39 7.04 -4.75
CA ILE A 331 19.70 6.82 -5.34
C ILE A 331 19.48 6.16 -6.68
N ASP A 332 20.23 6.58 -7.70
CA ASP A 332 20.40 5.90 -8.97
C ASP A 332 21.92 5.66 -9.15
N LEU A 333 22.30 4.40 -9.36
CA LEU A 333 23.69 3.97 -9.50
C LEU A 333 24.08 3.73 -10.96
N GLY A 334 23.18 4.02 -11.91
CA GLY A 334 23.41 3.94 -13.33
C GLY A 334 23.86 2.54 -13.77
N SER A 335 25.04 2.46 -14.38
CA SER A 335 25.63 1.19 -14.85
C SER A 335 26.94 0.89 -14.13
N PRO A 336 26.89 0.36 -12.90
CA PRO A 336 28.09 0.10 -12.12
C PRO A 336 29.01 -0.88 -12.86
N GLY A 337 30.16 -0.38 -13.34
CA GLY A 337 31.20 -1.17 -14.01
C GLY A 337 31.42 -0.89 -15.50
N ILE A 338 30.44 -0.36 -16.22
CA ILE A 338 30.62 -0.05 -17.66
C ILE A 338 31.31 1.31 -17.82
N CYS A 339 31.05 2.24 -16.91
CA CYS A 339 31.47 3.61 -17.12
C CYS A 339 31.72 4.32 -15.78
N ARG A 340 33.01 4.43 -15.43
CA ARG A 340 33.53 5.09 -14.22
C ARG A 340 33.22 6.61 -14.15
N ARG A 341 32.60 7.17 -15.19
CA ARG A 341 32.19 8.58 -15.35
C ARG A 341 30.74 8.73 -15.84
N CYS A 342 30.01 7.63 -16.02
CA CYS A 342 28.60 7.74 -16.34
C CYS A 342 27.94 8.21 -15.08
N LYS A 343 27.11 9.24 -15.24
CA LYS A 343 26.65 10.06 -14.14
C LYS A 343 25.68 9.25 -13.31
N ASP A 344 26.19 8.53 -12.32
CA ASP A 344 25.42 8.22 -11.13
C ASP A 344 24.84 9.56 -10.66
N HIS A 345 23.53 9.75 -10.82
CA HIS A 345 22.87 10.94 -10.33
C HIS A 345 21.99 10.58 -9.16
N ASN A 346 21.81 11.54 -8.26
CA ASN A 346 21.00 11.29 -7.09
C ASN A 346 19.55 11.34 -7.53
N GLY A 347 18.87 10.23 -7.27
CA GLY A 347 17.50 9.99 -7.65
C GLY A 347 17.28 9.90 -9.15
N ASP A 348 16.09 9.39 -9.46
CA ASP A 348 15.55 9.35 -10.80
C ASP A 348 14.11 9.85 -10.77
N SER A 349 13.72 10.61 -11.80
CA SER A 349 12.38 11.19 -11.93
C SER A 349 11.47 10.29 -12.76
N GLU A 350 11.51 9.01 -12.44
CA GLU A 350 10.80 7.97 -13.15
C GLU A 350 9.30 7.96 -12.76
N PHE A 351 8.46 7.57 -13.70
CA PHE A 351 7.01 7.55 -13.54
C PHE A 351 6.28 6.52 -14.42
N VAL A 352 5.02 6.25 -14.10
CA VAL A 352 4.09 5.58 -15.02
C VAL A 352 2.76 6.33 -15.07
N VAL A 353 2.11 6.31 -16.23
CA VAL A 353 0.78 6.92 -16.41
C VAL A 353 -0.20 5.87 -16.90
N PHE A 354 -1.33 5.73 -16.22
CA PHE A 354 -2.40 4.81 -16.59
C PHE A 354 -3.65 5.58 -17.01
N GLU A 355 -4.30 5.14 -18.08
CA GLU A 355 -5.65 5.57 -18.43
C GLU A 355 -6.65 4.47 -18.12
N LEU A 356 -7.70 4.83 -17.40
CA LEU A 356 -8.73 3.94 -16.93
C LEU A 356 -10.08 4.32 -17.53
N THR A 357 -10.91 3.31 -17.80
CA THR A 357 -12.30 3.47 -18.25
C THR A 357 -13.21 2.56 -17.43
N PRO A 358 -14.49 2.90 -17.22
CA PRO A 358 -15.48 1.94 -16.78
C PRO A 358 -15.50 0.72 -17.71
N ALA A 359 -15.33 -0.47 -17.14
CA ALA A 359 -15.31 -1.76 -17.84
C ALA A 359 -16.66 -2.48 -17.83
N SER A 360 -17.60 -2.04 -16.98
CA SER A 360 -18.97 -2.56 -16.95
C SER A 360 -19.99 -1.43 -17.08
N GLN A 361 -21.16 -1.76 -17.63
CA GLN A 361 -22.28 -0.81 -17.74
C GLN A 361 -22.84 -0.36 -16.38
N ARG A 362 -22.62 -1.16 -15.32
CA ARG A 362 -22.94 -0.79 -13.93
C ARG A 362 -21.89 0.15 -13.31
N GLY A 363 -20.79 0.39 -14.02
CA GLY A 363 -19.82 1.45 -13.74
C GLY A 363 -18.78 1.15 -12.66
N SER A 364 -19.01 0.17 -11.78
CA SER A 364 -18.14 -0.10 -10.62
C SER A 364 -16.87 -0.92 -10.92
N GLU A 365 -16.82 -1.54 -12.09
CA GLU A 365 -15.62 -2.21 -12.61
C GLU A 365 -14.88 -1.24 -13.53
N TRP A 366 -13.58 -1.11 -13.32
CA TRP A 366 -12.68 -0.25 -14.07
C TRP A 366 -11.71 -1.12 -14.87
N GLY A 367 -11.34 -0.67 -16.06
CA GLY A 367 -10.38 -1.34 -16.94
C GLY A 367 -9.22 -0.41 -17.29
N LEU A 368 -8.01 -0.96 -17.29
CA LEU A 368 -6.81 -0.29 -17.78
C LEU A 368 -6.83 -0.30 -19.31
N VAL A 369 -6.89 0.90 -19.92
CA VAL A 369 -6.94 1.09 -21.37
C VAL A 369 -5.52 1.07 -21.94
N TRP A 370 -4.64 1.91 -21.41
CA TRP A 370 -3.23 1.98 -21.78
C TRP A 370 -2.37 2.37 -20.59
N ALA A 371 -1.08 2.07 -20.70
CA ALA A 371 -0.05 2.55 -19.80
C ALA A 371 1.08 3.24 -20.58
N TYR A 372 1.60 4.31 -20.03
CA TYR A 372 2.86 4.91 -20.43
C TYR A 372 3.93 4.58 -19.38
N LEU A 373 5.06 4.05 -19.84
CA LEU A 373 6.20 3.66 -19.00
C LEU A 373 7.39 4.55 -19.39
N SER A 374 8.06 5.16 -18.41
CA SER A 374 8.97 6.29 -18.65
C SER A 374 10.46 5.96 -18.70
N ALA A 375 10.83 4.72 -19.03
CA ALA A 375 12.24 4.30 -19.10
C ALA A 375 13.12 5.32 -19.86
N HIS A 376 13.96 6.04 -19.10
CA HIS A 376 14.87 7.08 -19.62
C HIS A 376 14.16 8.24 -20.36
N HIS A 377 12.95 8.60 -19.93
CA HIS A 377 12.12 9.59 -20.62
C HIS A 377 12.83 10.92 -20.85
N GLY A 378 12.84 11.37 -22.11
CA GLY A 378 13.46 12.62 -22.51
C GLY A 378 14.99 12.58 -22.60
N GLU A 379 15.62 11.43 -22.34
CA GLU A 379 17.06 11.27 -22.51
C GLU A 379 17.44 11.23 -24.00
N GLY A 380 18.55 11.88 -24.33
CA GLY A 380 19.02 11.98 -25.72
C GLY A 380 19.61 10.67 -26.26
N TRP A 381 20.18 10.74 -27.47
CA TRP A 381 21.07 9.70 -28.01
C TRP A 381 20.47 8.29 -28.17
N GLY A 382 19.13 8.19 -28.15
CA GLY A 382 18.42 6.91 -28.29
C GLY A 382 18.38 6.10 -27.00
N PHE A 383 18.62 6.72 -25.84
CA PHE A 383 18.41 6.07 -24.55
C PHE A 383 16.96 6.13 -24.10
N ASP A 384 16.19 7.15 -24.50
CA ASP A 384 14.74 7.18 -24.25
C ASP A 384 14.06 5.95 -24.84
N SER A 385 13.63 5.07 -23.93
CA SER A 385 12.95 3.81 -24.20
C SER A 385 11.51 3.85 -23.66
N SER A 386 10.99 5.07 -23.44
CA SER A 386 9.63 5.25 -22.97
C SER A 386 8.64 4.76 -24.01
N VAL A 387 7.55 4.16 -23.55
CA VAL A 387 6.60 3.50 -24.44
C VAL A 387 5.17 3.64 -23.93
N LEU A 388 4.24 3.84 -24.87
CA LEU A 388 2.81 3.71 -24.65
C LEU A 388 2.37 2.32 -25.11
N VAL A 389 1.78 1.55 -24.22
CA VAL A 389 1.29 0.19 -24.49
C VAL A 389 -0.17 0.07 -24.11
N GLY A 390 -0.90 -0.82 -24.79
CA GLY A 390 -2.25 -1.19 -24.35
C GLY A 390 -2.22 -1.83 -22.97
N GLY A 391 -3.26 -1.64 -22.16
CA GLY A 391 -3.34 -2.20 -20.80
C GLY A 391 -3.26 -3.72 -20.76
N TRP A 392 -3.64 -4.38 -21.86
CA TRP A 392 -3.54 -5.83 -22.06
C TRP A 392 -2.13 -6.33 -22.36
N ASN A 393 -1.16 -5.44 -22.59
CA ASN A 393 0.25 -5.78 -22.76
C ASN A 393 1.03 -5.84 -21.44
N LEU A 394 0.44 -5.34 -20.34
CA LEU A 394 1.09 -5.43 -19.03
C LEU A 394 0.89 -6.82 -18.45
N GLU A 395 1.95 -7.32 -17.85
CA GLU A 395 1.85 -8.47 -16.95
C GLU A 395 0.99 -8.12 -15.73
N VAL A 396 0.38 -9.15 -15.14
CA VAL A 396 -0.54 -8.98 -14.02
C VAL A 396 -0.03 -9.74 -12.81
N ALA A 397 0.21 -9.05 -11.70
CA ALA A 397 0.64 -9.67 -10.47
C ALA A 397 -0.43 -10.62 -9.94
N GLY A 398 -0.04 -11.53 -9.05
CA GLY A 398 -0.98 -12.52 -8.47
C GLY A 398 -2.18 -11.91 -7.73
N ASP A 399 -2.13 -10.63 -7.37
CA ASP A 399 -3.23 -9.86 -6.76
C ASP A 399 -4.00 -8.98 -7.77
N GLY A 400 -3.77 -9.18 -9.07
CA GLY A 400 -4.47 -8.49 -10.15
C GLY A 400 -3.94 -7.10 -10.49
N ARG A 401 -2.75 -6.71 -10.01
CA ARG A 401 -2.16 -5.38 -10.27
C ARG A 401 -1.33 -5.37 -11.54
N PRO A 402 -1.21 -4.21 -12.23
CA PRO A 402 -0.27 -4.09 -13.33
C PRO A 402 1.16 -4.26 -12.79
N VAL A 403 1.93 -5.08 -13.46
CA VAL A 403 3.36 -5.26 -13.17
C VAL A 403 4.16 -4.22 -13.93
N VAL A 404 5.14 -3.64 -13.25
CA VAL A 404 6.15 -2.76 -13.84
C VAL A 404 7.52 -3.33 -13.49
N TRP A 405 8.35 -3.55 -14.49
CA TRP A 405 9.71 -4.06 -14.35
C TRP A 405 10.68 -2.90 -14.22
N VAL A 406 11.44 -2.86 -13.13
CA VAL A 406 12.32 -1.74 -12.79
C VAL A 406 13.77 -2.14 -13.06
N ALA A 407 14.41 -1.53 -14.05
CA ALA A 407 15.79 -1.85 -14.40
C ALA A 407 16.74 -1.69 -13.21
N LYS A 408 17.56 -2.72 -12.98
CA LYS A 408 18.53 -2.73 -11.90
C LYS A 408 19.48 -1.54 -12.00
N TRP A 409 19.74 -0.89 -10.86
CA TRP A 409 20.62 0.25 -10.62
C TRP A 409 20.18 1.57 -11.24
N LYS A 410 19.41 1.52 -12.33
CA LYS A 410 18.95 2.68 -13.10
C LYS A 410 17.55 3.11 -12.73
N HIS A 411 16.70 2.16 -12.37
CA HIS A 411 15.31 2.36 -12.00
C HIS A 411 14.34 2.74 -13.14
N ALA A 412 14.76 2.60 -14.40
CA ALA A 412 13.90 2.73 -15.57
C ALA A 412 12.73 1.73 -15.57
N ASN A 413 11.53 2.18 -15.96
CA ASN A 413 10.29 1.39 -15.87
C ASN A 413 9.87 0.77 -17.21
N TYR A 414 9.60 -0.53 -17.20
CA TYR A 414 9.24 -1.33 -18.38
C TYR A 414 7.98 -2.16 -18.14
N TYR A 415 7.30 -2.52 -19.23
CA TYR A 415 6.02 -3.23 -19.17
C TYR A 415 6.15 -4.77 -19.14
N THR A 416 7.31 -5.31 -19.52
CA THR A 416 7.68 -6.73 -19.39
C THR A 416 9.16 -6.86 -19.01
N GLN A 417 9.54 -8.05 -18.53
CA GLN A 417 10.94 -8.36 -18.27
C GLN A 417 11.77 -8.29 -19.55
N ASP A 418 11.28 -8.89 -20.63
CA ASP A 418 12.01 -8.98 -21.91
C ASP A 418 12.36 -7.60 -22.45
N GLU A 419 11.47 -6.62 -22.29
CA GLU A 419 11.70 -5.24 -22.73
C GLU A 419 12.68 -4.50 -21.83
N CYS A 420 12.65 -4.77 -20.53
CA CYS A 420 13.67 -4.25 -19.61
C CYS A 420 15.07 -4.80 -19.91
N ASP A 421 15.18 -6.11 -20.14
CA ASP A 421 16.44 -6.77 -20.49
C ASP A 421 16.91 -6.43 -21.92
N ALA A 422 15.98 -6.06 -22.82
CA ALA A 422 16.33 -5.43 -24.10
C ALA A 422 16.93 -4.03 -23.87
N GLY A 423 16.29 -3.26 -22.98
CA GLY A 423 16.81 -2.03 -22.38
C GLY A 423 17.10 -0.89 -23.34
N ALA A 424 17.45 0.27 -22.76
CA ALA A 424 18.07 1.37 -23.49
C ALA A 424 19.50 0.99 -23.91
N ASN A 425 19.70 0.71 -25.20
CA ASN A 425 21.00 0.36 -25.77
C ASN A 425 21.66 -0.86 -25.06
N THR A 426 20.86 -1.85 -24.63
CA THR A 426 21.29 -3.09 -23.95
C THR A 426 21.99 -2.91 -22.60
N THR A 427 21.80 -1.76 -21.95
CA THR A 427 22.46 -1.45 -20.67
C THR A 427 21.56 -1.59 -19.46
N ASP A 428 20.26 -1.83 -19.66
CA ASP A 428 19.32 -2.11 -18.60
C ASP A 428 19.18 -3.61 -18.40
N THR A 429 18.86 -4.03 -17.19
CA THR A 429 18.61 -5.44 -16.91
C THR A 429 17.59 -5.61 -15.79
N CYS A 430 16.71 -6.58 -16.00
CA CYS A 430 15.73 -7.11 -15.09
C CYS A 430 15.88 -8.64 -14.87
N ASP A 431 16.95 -9.27 -15.39
CA ASP A 431 17.29 -10.70 -15.20
C ASP A 431 17.17 -11.19 -13.76
N ASN A 432 17.36 -10.27 -12.81
CA ASN A 432 17.26 -10.52 -11.39
C ASN A 432 16.15 -9.75 -10.68
N ASN A 433 15.04 -9.46 -11.36
CA ASN A 433 13.86 -8.87 -10.75
C ASN A 433 12.86 -9.94 -10.31
N THR A 434 13.02 -10.45 -9.09
CA THR A 434 12.10 -11.46 -8.51
C THR A 434 11.62 -11.06 -7.12
N SER A 435 12.07 -9.91 -6.62
CA SER A 435 11.39 -9.29 -5.51
C SER A 435 10.27 -8.44 -6.09
N THR A 436 9.10 -8.48 -5.46
CA THR A 436 8.01 -7.59 -5.78
C THR A 436 7.85 -6.59 -4.65
N THR A 437 7.95 -5.31 -4.95
CA THR A 437 7.56 -4.23 -4.04
C THR A 437 6.36 -3.52 -4.64
N ARG A 438 5.47 -3.02 -3.81
CA ARG A 438 4.27 -2.32 -4.28
C ARG A 438 4.53 -0.82 -4.28
N PHE A 439 4.02 -0.12 -5.29
CA PHE A 439 3.87 1.33 -5.18
C PHE A 439 2.89 1.67 -4.05
N TRP A 440 3.39 2.36 -3.02
CA TRP A 440 2.59 2.76 -1.87
C TRP A 440 1.71 3.97 -2.20
N VAL A 441 0.39 3.75 -2.22
CA VAL A 441 -0.61 4.81 -2.33
C VAL A 441 -1.05 5.20 -0.93
N SER A 442 -0.98 6.48 -0.65
CA SER A 442 -1.31 7.07 0.65
C SER A 442 -1.92 8.45 0.44
N THR A 443 -2.76 8.89 1.37
CA THR A 443 -3.38 10.22 1.37
C THR A 443 -2.35 11.35 1.20
N ASP A 444 -1.28 11.33 1.98
CA ASP A 444 -0.28 12.41 1.99
C ASP A 444 0.66 12.40 0.77
N GLY A 445 0.50 11.40 -0.11
CA GLY A 445 1.23 11.27 -1.37
C GLY A 445 0.44 11.80 -2.58
N ASN A 446 -0.78 12.29 -2.40
CA ASN A 446 -1.58 12.84 -3.49
C ASN A 446 -1.02 14.22 -3.91
N LEU A 447 -0.41 14.30 -5.10
CA LEU A 447 0.06 15.54 -5.68
C LEU A 447 -1.10 16.44 -6.14
N GLY A 448 -2.27 15.86 -6.43
CA GLY A 448 -3.48 16.56 -6.87
C GLY A 448 -3.98 17.57 -5.85
N GLN A 449 -3.96 17.24 -4.55
CA GLN A 449 -4.47 18.10 -3.48
C GLN A 449 -3.93 19.54 -3.58
N LEU A 450 -4.82 20.55 -3.59
CA LEU A 450 -4.46 21.97 -3.77
C LEU A 450 -3.34 22.47 -2.85
N ASN A 451 -3.26 21.94 -1.63
CA ASN A 451 -2.22 22.29 -0.66
C ASN A 451 -0.81 21.85 -1.09
N ASN A 452 -0.72 20.89 -2.01
CA ASN A 452 0.53 20.38 -2.56
C ASN A 452 0.94 21.04 -3.89
N ARG A 453 0.06 21.82 -4.56
CA ARG A 453 0.32 22.46 -5.87
C ARG A 453 0.93 23.87 -5.79
N THR A 454 1.82 24.15 -4.84
CA THR A 454 2.48 25.47 -4.79
C THR A 454 3.67 25.53 -5.77
N TYR A 455 3.42 26.06 -6.98
CA TYR A 455 4.37 26.20 -8.11
C TYR A 455 5.72 26.88 -7.78
N SER A 456 5.81 27.61 -6.68
CA SER A 456 6.99 28.38 -6.31
C SER A 456 7.84 27.72 -5.21
N SER A 457 7.40 26.61 -4.62
CA SER A 457 8.04 26.09 -3.41
C SER A 457 8.46 24.62 -3.51
N CYS A 458 9.73 24.35 -3.20
CA CYS A 458 10.25 23.00 -3.01
C CYS A 458 9.74 22.47 -1.66
N ASN A 459 8.47 22.11 -1.61
CA ASN A 459 7.78 21.83 -0.36
C ASN A 459 7.26 20.40 -0.22
N VAL A 460 7.49 19.54 -1.22
CA VAL A 460 7.13 18.14 -1.12
C VAL A 460 8.15 17.44 -0.20
N PRO A 461 7.77 17.02 1.03
CA PRO A 461 8.72 16.54 2.02
C PRO A 461 9.11 15.08 1.79
N SER A 462 10.34 14.68 2.13
CA SER A 462 10.70 13.27 2.04
C SER A 462 9.86 12.41 2.98
N ARG A 463 9.31 11.33 2.46
CA ARG A 463 8.44 10.40 3.22
C ARG A 463 9.23 9.37 4.01
N SER A 464 10.50 9.17 3.64
CA SER A 464 11.44 8.32 4.35
C SER A 464 12.03 8.90 5.64
N GLY A 465 11.56 10.07 6.08
CA GLY A 465 11.95 10.68 7.35
C GLY A 465 13.23 11.50 7.24
N GLY A 466 13.11 12.71 6.70
CA GLY A 466 14.18 13.70 6.64
C GLY A 466 13.65 15.12 6.41
N SER A 467 14.48 16.14 6.65
CA SER A 467 14.12 17.56 6.40
C SER A 467 14.18 17.97 4.92
N ARG A 468 14.49 17.01 4.04
CA ARG A 468 14.69 17.26 2.61
C ARG A 468 13.34 17.43 1.92
N ARG A 469 13.32 18.33 0.94
CA ARG A 469 12.14 18.65 0.16
C ARG A 469 12.48 18.65 -1.32
N GLU A 470 11.54 18.22 -2.13
CA GLU A 470 11.65 18.19 -3.59
C GLU A 470 10.66 19.15 -4.25
N CYS A 471 10.98 19.51 -5.49
CA CYS A 471 10.32 20.60 -6.21
C CYS A 471 9.46 20.09 -7.37
N TYR A 472 8.54 19.14 -7.08
CA TYR A 472 7.74 18.43 -8.10
C TYR A 472 7.00 19.34 -9.09
N TRP A 473 6.47 20.46 -8.61
CA TRP A 473 5.70 21.42 -9.42
C TRP A 473 6.52 22.57 -10.00
N THR A 474 7.85 22.48 -9.92
CA THR A 474 8.78 23.51 -10.41
C THR A 474 9.58 22.98 -11.60
N PRO A 475 10.14 23.84 -12.46
CA PRO A 475 11.04 23.40 -13.54
C PRO A 475 12.43 22.98 -13.03
N ARG A 476 12.63 22.88 -11.71
CA ARG A 476 13.92 22.45 -11.15
C ARG A 476 14.04 20.95 -11.28
N ARG A 477 15.23 20.51 -11.68
CA ARG A 477 15.59 19.09 -11.76
C ARG A 477 15.34 18.38 -10.44
N PHE A 478 14.87 17.15 -10.53
CA PHE A 478 14.76 16.26 -9.38
C PHE A 478 16.15 15.77 -8.98
N HIS A 479 16.55 15.97 -7.72
CA HIS A 479 17.90 15.61 -7.25
C HIS A 479 17.90 14.41 -6.30
N GLY A 480 16.75 13.76 -6.13
CA GLY A 480 16.57 12.67 -5.21
C GLY A 480 16.76 13.06 -3.74
N TRP A 481 16.29 12.19 -2.88
CA TRP A 481 16.30 12.43 -1.43
C TRP A 481 17.68 12.27 -0.80
N ARG A 482 18.71 11.83 -1.55
CA ARG A 482 20.11 11.66 -1.11
C ARG A 482 21.13 12.53 -1.87
N ALA A 483 20.77 13.77 -2.21
CA ALA A 483 21.65 14.86 -2.68
C ALA A 483 23.18 14.66 -2.59
N ARG A 484 23.81 14.47 -3.76
CA ARG A 484 25.04 15.16 -4.17
C ARG A 484 24.64 16.22 -5.19
N THR A 485 25.25 17.39 -5.09
CA THR A 485 24.79 18.67 -5.67
C THR A 485 25.02 18.85 -7.17
N ASP A 486 25.50 17.83 -7.86
CA ASP A 486 26.17 17.97 -9.16
C ASP A 486 25.44 17.31 -10.34
N SER A 487 24.37 16.53 -10.10
CA SER A 487 23.46 16.04 -11.15
C SER A 487 22.08 15.69 -10.59
N GLY A 488 21.05 15.88 -11.41
CA GLY A 488 19.66 15.53 -11.12
C GLY A 488 18.93 15.13 -12.39
N ALA A 489 17.89 14.33 -12.23
CA ALA A 489 17.00 13.83 -13.27
C ALA A 489 16.08 14.93 -13.83
N GLY A 490 15.18 14.54 -14.73
CA GLY A 490 14.17 15.42 -15.29
C GLY A 490 13.32 16.11 -14.21
N PRO A 491 12.83 17.33 -14.45
CA PRO A 491 11.85 17.95 -13.55
C PRO A 491 10.48 17.25 -13.70
N TYR A 492 9.91 16.78 -12.59
CA TYR A 492 8.56 16.17 -12.59
C TYR A 492 7.49 17.08 -13.16
N ARG A 493 7.62 18.40 -13.02
CA ARG A 493 6.68 19.37 -13.59
C ARG A 493 6.55 19.18 -15.09
N ASP A 494 7.65 19.00 -15.81
CA ASP A 494 7.62 18.88 -17.26
C ASP A 494 6.90 17.59 -17.66
N HIS A 495 7.09 16.50 -16.91
CA HIS A 495 6.36 15.25 -17.10
C HIS A 495 4.87 15.41 -16.80
N LEU A 496 4.51 16.02 -15.67
CA LEU A 496 3.12 16.29 -15.29
C LEU A 496 2.42 17.17 -16.33
N ALA A 497 3.08 18.23 -16.81
CA ALA A 497 2.58 19.09 -17.86
C ALA A 497 2.43 18.35 -19.21
N TYR A 498 3.40 17.51 -19.57
CA TYR A 498 3.35 16.71 -20.80
C TYR A 498 2.11 15.81 -20.86
N PHE A 499 1.70 15.23 -19.73
CA PHE A 499 0.50 14.39 -19.64
C PHE A 499 -0.76 15.16 -19.21
N GLY A 500 -0.70 16.49 -19.12
CA GLY A 500 -1.84 17.36 -18.82
C GLY A 500 -2.24 17.46 -17.34
N PHE A 501 -1.46 16.87 -16.43
CA PHE A 501 -1.64 16.96 -14.97
C PHE A 501 -1.35 18.35 -14.40
N ASP A 502 -0.48 19.10 -15.08
CA ASP A 502 -0.34 20.54 -14.84
C ASP A 502 -1.39 21.30 -15.66
N THR A 503 -2.54 21.60 -15.05
CA THR A 503 -3.60 22.38 -15.69
C THR A 503 -3.30 23.88 -15.74
N GLY A 504 -2.13 24.32 -15.26
CA GLY A 504 -1.72 25.72 -15.29
C GLY A 504 -2.70 26.65 -14.60
N ARG A 505 -3.55 26.15 -13.67
CA ARG A 505 -4.39 27.01 -12.82
C ARG A 505 -3.45 28.01 -12.15
N ALA A 506 -3.62 29.26 -12.57
CA ALA A 506 -2.64 30.32 -12.49
C ALA A 506 -1.93 30.36 -11.15
N SER A 507 -0.63 30.62 -11.21
CA SER A 507 0.12 31.19 -10.10
C SER A 507 -0.76 32.26 -9.44
N ILE A 508 -1.23 32.01 -8.22
CA ILE A 508 -1.59 33.08 -7.29
C ILE A 508 -0.25 33.67 -6.81
N ASP A 509 0.54 34.17 -7.75
CA ASP A 509 1.63 35.10 -7.47
C ASP A 509 0.97 36.47 -7.45
N GLY A 510 0.46 36.81 -6.26
CA GLY A 510 0.25 38.19 -5.83
C GLY A 510 1.55 38.79 -5.34
#